data_AF-A0A7K6R556-F1
#
_entry.id   AF-A0A7K6R556-F1
#
_cell.length_a   1.000
_cell.length_b   1.000
_cell.length_c   1.000
_cell.angle_alpha   90.00
_cell.angle_beta   90.00
_cell.angle_gamma   90.00
#
_symmetry.space_group_name_H-M   'P 1'
#
loop_
_entity.id
_entity.type
_entity.pdbx_description
1 polymer ?
#
loop_
_entity_poly.entity_id
_entity_poly.type
_entity_poly.pdbx_seq_one_letter_code
_entity_poly.pdbx_strand_id
1 'polypeptide(L)'
;LISLILAFFFNFCTENSLYAYSLKDLYNAAIGTEPKLPSFQQDPQWEKNIDRSTHRFSLLSFGDFRYLAKIPGQSRENILVVGSEVATLINTQNLQTLWTLNVSRALSEPLLGYYKPDVLGIVLESEIGPNRKKV
;
A
#
# COMPACT_ATOMS: atom_id res chain seq x y z
N LEU A 1 11.28 -8.21 -2.14
CA LEU A 1 9.89 -8.24 -2.64
C LEU A 1 8.95 -8.28 -1.44
N ILE A 2 8.16 -7.23 -1.23
CA ILE A 2 7.16 -7.17 -0.14
C ILE A 2 5.79 -7.38 -0.78
N SER A 3 4.93 -8.17 -0.13
CA SER A 3 3.64 -8.60 -0.69
C SER A 3 2.51 -8.40 0.31
N LEU A 4 1.34 -7.94 -0.16
CA LEU A 4 0.15 -7.76 0.64
C LEU A 4 -1.12 -8.19 -0.12
N ILE A 5 -1.93 -9.05 0.51
CA ILE A 5 -3.22 -9.49 -0.02
C ILE A 5 -4.33 -8.58 0.51
N LEU A 6 -5.00 -7.87 -0.38
CA LEU A 6 -6.27 -7.20 -0.10
C LEU A 6 -7.39 -7.99 -0.78
N ALA A 7 -8.62 -7.86 -0.30
CA ALA A 7 -9.76 -8.74 -0.61
C ALA A 7 -9.89 -9.19 -2.10
N PHE A 8 -9.46 -8.37 -3.06
CA PHE A 8 -9.49 -8.70 -4.49
C PHE A 8 -8.18 -8.49 -5.25
N PHE A 9 -7.13 -7.98 -4.58
CA PHE A 9 -5.88 -7.60 -5.20
C PHE A 9 -4.67 -8.13 -4.43
N PHE A 10 -3.73 -8.68 -5.19
CA PHE A 10 -2.41 -9.03 -4.70
C PHE A 10 -1.45 -7.89 -5.03
N ASN A 11 -0.85 -7.29 -4.00
CA ASN A 11 0.01 -6.13 -4.15
C ASN A 11 1.47 -6.53 -3.94
N PHE A 12 2.36 -6.13 -4.85
CA PHE A 12 3.79 -6.33 -4.76
C PHE A 12 4.52 -4.99 -4.83
N CYS A 13 5.49 -4.76 -3.94
CA CYS A 13 6.39 -3.61 -4.07
C CYS A 13 7.76 -4.04 -4.60
N THR A 14 8.25 -3.32 -5.61
CA THR A 14 9.67 -3.24 -5.97
C THR A 14 10.29 -1.99 -5.34
N GLU A 15 11.57 -1.71 -5.64
CA GLU A 15 12.26 -0.53 -5.11
C GLU A 15 11.54 0.78 -5.42
N ASN A 16 10.85 0.91 -6.56
CA ASN A 16 10.28 2.20 -7.01
C ASN A 16 8.86 2.07 -7.55
N SER A 17 8.19 0.93 -7.37
CA SER A 17 6.82 0.76 -7.85
C SER A 17 6.00 -0.21 -7.01
N LEU A 18 4.73 0.16 -6.82
CA LEU A 18 3.69 -0.71 -6.33
C LEU A 18 2.98 -1.33 -7.53
N TYR A 19 2.91 -2.65 -7.57
CA TYR A 19 2.17 -3.43 -8.55
C TYR A 19 0.95 -4.02 -7.88
N ALA A 20 -0.18 -4.02 -8.57
CA ALA A 20 -1.41 -4.62 -8.08
C ALA A 20 -2.00 -5.51 -9.17
N TYR A 21 -2.14 -6.80 -8.83
CA TYR A 21 -2.73 -7.80 -9.70
C TYR A 21 -4.09 -8.19 -9.15
N SER A 22 -5.12 -8.18 -10.00
CA SER A 22 -6.39 -8.77 -9.62
C SER A 22 -6.23 -10.29 -9.53
N LEU A 23 -7.06 -10.93 -8.70
CA LEU A 23 -7.06 -12.40 -8.61
C LEU A 23 -7.37 -13.06 -9.97
N LYS A 24 -8.18 -12.38 -10.80
CA LYS A 24 -8.47 -12.77 -12.19
C LYS A 24 -7.20 -12.77 -13.05
N ASP A 25 -6.39 -11.70 -12.97
CA ASP A 25 -5.15 -11.59 -13.75
C ASP A 25 -4.13 -12.65 -13.33
N LEU A 26 -3.97 -12.89 -12.03
CA LEU A 26 -3.11 -13.96 -11.52
C LEU A 26 -3.57 -15.34 -11.98
N TYR A 27 -4.88 -15.59 -11.91
CA TYR A 27 -5.44 -16.85 -12.38
C TYR A 27 -5.20 -17.05 -13.88
N ASN A 28 -5.47 -16.03 -14.70
CA ASN A 28 -5.22 -16.05 -16.13
C ASN A 28 -3.74 -16.31 -16.45
N ALA A 29 -2.82 -15.64 -15.75
CA ALA A 29 -1.39 -15.82 -15.94
C ALA A 29 -0.91 -17.23 -15.56
N ALA A 30 -1.50 -17.83 -14.51
CA ALA A 30 -1.11 -19.16 -14.04
C ALA A 30 -1.70 -20.30 -14.90
N ILE A 31 -2.93 -20.15 -15.38
CA ILE A 31 -3.71 -21.23 -16.03
C ILE A 31 -3.74 -21.07 -17.57
N GLY A 32 -3.40 -19.89 -18.11
CA GLY A 32 -3.30 -19.63 -19.55
C GLY A 32 -4.64 -19.66 -20.30
N THR A 33 -5.77 -19.72 -19.59
CA THR A 33 -7.12 -19.75 -20.16
C THR A 33 -8.05 -18.83 -19.40
N GLU A 34 -8.96 -18.16 -20.11
CA GLU A 34 -9.98 -17.33 -19.46
C GLU A 34 -10.89 -18.21 -18.57
N PRO A 35 -11.08 -17.84 -17.29
CA PRO A 35 -11.81 -18.65 -16.37
C PRO A 35 -13.31 -18.65 -16.67
N LYS A 36 -13.91 -19.84 -16.66
CA LYS A 36 -15.34 -20.04 -16.37
C LYS A 36 -15.61 -19.95 -14.85
N LEU A 37 -14.97 -19.02 -14.14
CA LEU A 37 -15.16 -18.84 -12.69
C LEU A 37 -16.31 -17.87 -12.43
N PRO A 38 -16.95 -17.94 -11.23
CA PRO A 38 -17.90 -16.93 -10.80
C PRO A 38 -17.26 -15.56 -10.95
N SER A 39 -18.03 -14.56 -11.39
CA SER A 39 -17.54 -13.20 -11.61
C SER A 39 -16.66 -12.75 -10.45
N PHE A 40 -15.33 -12.77 -10.64
CA PHE A 40 -14.41 -12.16 -9.69
C PHE A 40 -14.84 -10.70 -9.60
N GLN A 41 -15.37 -10.28 -8.45
CA GLN A 41 -15.75 -8.88 -8.25
C GLN A 41 -14.47 -8.06 -8.33
N GLN A 42 -14.31 -7.37 -9.45
CA GLN A 42 -13.25 -6.40 -9.63
C GLN A 42 -13.70 -5.08 -8.98
N ASP A 43 -12.77 -4.40 -8.33
CA ASP A 43 -13.05 -3.10 -7.72
C ASP A 43 -12.74 -2.01 -8.77
N PRO A 44 -13.76 -1.30 -9.31
CA PRO A 44 -13.55 -0.37 -10.43
C PRO A 44 -12.59 0.78 -10.10
N GLN A 45 -12.49 1.14 -8.82
CA GLN A 45 -11.55 2.18 -8.38
C GLN A 45 -10.11 1.69 -8.56
N TRP A 46 -9.82 0.44 -8.22
CA TRP A 46 -8.51 -0.16 -8.41
C TRP A 46 -8.15 -0.31 -9.89
N GLU A 47 -9.06 -0.81 -10.71
CA GLU A 47 -8.79 -0.97 -12.15
C GLU A 47 -8.46 0.35 -12.85
N LYS A 48 -9.07 1.46 -12.44
CA LYS A 48 -8.79 2.78 -13.02
C LYS A 48 -7.38 3.29 -12.69
N ASN A 49 -6.83 2.89 -11.54
CA ASN A 49 -5.55 3.39 -11.04
C ASN A 49 -4.39 2.41 -11.26
N ILE A 50 -4.66 1.25 -11.86
CA ILE A 50 -3.67 0.27 -12.26
C ILE A 50 -3.47 0.39 -13.77
N ASP A 51 -2.23 0.61 -14.19
CA ASP A 51 -1.87 0.52 -15.59
C ASP A 51 -2.08 -0.93 -16.08
N ARG A 52 -2.93 -1.11 -17.10
CA ARG A 52 -3.31 -2.45 -17.58
C ARG A 52 -2.15 -3.24 -18.20
N SER A 53 -1.13 -2.56 -18.70
CA SER A 53 -0.01 -3.21 -19.40
C SER A 53 1.12 -3.60 -18.45
N THR A 54 1.34 -2.77 -17.42
CA THR A 54 2.46 -2.93 -16.48
C THR A 54 2.01 -3.38 -15.10
N HIS A 55 0.71 -3.38 -14.81
CA HIS A 55 0.11 -3.59 -13.49
C HIS A 55 0.60 -2.61 -12.42
N ARG A 56 1.22 -1.49 -12.82
CA ARG A 56 1.74 -0.47 -11.90
C ARG A 56 0.61 0.40 -11.40
N PHE A 57 0.62 0.62 -10.08
CA PHE A 57 -0.30 1.53 -9.42
C PHE A 57 0.15 2.97 -9.68
N SER A 58 -0.61 3.71 -10.48
CA SER A 58 -0.19 5.00 -11.07
C SER A 58 -0.26 6.18 -10.09
N LEU A 59 -0.98 6.02 -8.98
CA LEU A 59 -1.30 7.14 -8.08
C LEU A 59 -0.07 7.73 -7.39
N LEU A 60 1.03 6.98 -7.27
CA LEU A 60 2.11 7.36 -6.37
C LEU A 60 3.47 6.92 -6.95
N SER A 61 4.27 7.91 -7.34
CA SER A 61 5.72 7.77 -7.51
C SER A 61 6.36 7.79 -6.12
N PHE A 62 6.23 6.69 -5.40
CA PHE A 62 7.04 6.53 -4.20
C PHE A 62 8.46 6.26 -4.69
N GLY A 63 9.43 7.00 -4.16
CA GLY A 63 10.84 6.66 -4.31
C GLY A 63 11.14 5.31 -3.66
N ASP A 64 12.33 5.13 -3.11
CA ASP A 64 12.75 3.83 -2.58
C ASP A 64 11.80 3.30 -1.48
N PHE A 65 11.02 2.27 -1.81
CA PHE A 65 10.06 1.64 -0.90
C PHE A 65 10.77 0.81 0.17
N ARG A 66 10.24 0.87 1.39
CA ARG A 66 10.83 0.15 2.53
C ARG A 66 9.84 -0.74 3.27
N TYR A 67 8.64 -0.23 3.55
CA TYR A 67 7.59 -1.01 4.23
C TYR A 67 6.22 -0.78 3.60
N LEU A 68 5.39 -1.83 3.67
CA LEU A 68 4.00 -1.82 3.27
C LEU A 68 3.19 -2.49 4.39
N ALA A 69 2.23 -1.77 4.98
CA ALA A 69 1.45 -2.25 6.11
C ALA A 69 -0.05 -2.04 5.91
N LYS A 70 -0.86 -2.98 6.42
CA LYS A 70 -2.31 -2.81 6.54
C LYS A 70 -2.62 -2.03 7.79
N ILE A 71 -3.45 -1.00 7.64
CA ILE A 71 -3.94 -0.19 8.75
C ILE A 71 -5.44 -0.40 8.85
N PRO A 72 -5.97 -0.85 9.98
CA PRO A 72 -7.41 -0.87 10.22
C PRO A 72 -8.03 0.51 9.90
N GLY A 73 -9.08 0.51 9.09
CA GLY A 73 -9.87 1.69 8.76
C GLY A 73 -11.34 1.51 9.15
N GLN A 74 -12.14 2.57 9.03
CA GLN A 74 -13.54 2.56 9.46
C GLN A 74 -14.44 1.64 8.63
N SER A 75 -14.24 1.58 7.32
CA SER A 75 -15.05 0.79 6.38
C SER A 75 -14.29 -0.36 5.73
N ARG A 76 -13.00 -0.12 5.43
CA ARG A 76 -12.04 -1.08 4.89
C ARG A 76 -10.65 -0.79 5.45
N GLU A 77 -9.75 -1.77 5.31
CA GLU A 77 -8.33 -1.60 5.59
C GLU A 77 -7.76 -0.46 4.73
N ASN A 78 -6.93 0.40 5.32
CA ASN A 78 -6.09 1.34 4.61
C ASN A 78 -4.70 0.70 4.37
N ILE A 79 -3.94 1.26 3.44
CA ILE A 79 -2.56 0.85 3.18
C ILE A 79 -1.64 1.97 3.61
N LEU A 80 -0.68 1.66 4.45
CA LEU A 80 0.46 2.53 4.72
C LEU A 80 1.62 2.10 3.84
N VAL A 81 2.12 3.04 3.05
CA VAL A 81 3.32 2.89 2.23
C VAL A 81 4.41 3.75 2.84
N VAL A 82 5.54 3.15 3.20
CA VAL A 82 6.68 3.86 3.79
C VAL A 82 7.88 3.74 2.86
N GLY A 83 8.28 4.87 2.27
CA GLY A 83 9.49 5.00 1.48
C GLY A 83 10.66 5.59 2.27
N SER A 84 11.73 5.94 1.55
CA SER A 84 12.93 6.58 2.10
C SER A 84 12.69 8.01 2.59
N GLU A 85 11.82 8.76 1.91
CA GLU A 85 11.58 10.19 2.19
C GLU A 85 10.16 10.48 2.70
N VAL A 86 9.22 9.60 2.38
CA VAL A 86 7.80 9.86 2.56
C VAL A 86 7.08 8.60 3.03
N ALA A 87 6.22 8.77 4.04
CA ALA A 87 5.21 7.80 4.43
C ALA A 87 3.82 8.31 4.03
N THR A 88 3.03 7.48 3.35
CA THR A 88 1.72 7.85 2.82
C THR A 88 0.68 6.83 3.25
N LEU A 89 -0.41 7.29 3.86
CA LEU A 89 -1.58 6.46 4.16
C LEU A 89 -2.62 6.63 3.06
N ILE A 90 -3.09 5.50 2.51
CA ILE A 90 -4.01 5.44 1.38
C ILE A 90 -5.27 4.69 1.82
N ASN A 91 -6.43 5.27 1.51
CA ASN A 91 -7.70 4.60 1.69
C ASN A 91 -7.94 3.61 0.55
N THR A 92 -8.17 2.33 0.85
CA THR A 92 -8.33 1.32 -0.22
C THR A 92 -9.70 1.30 -0.89
N GLN A 93 -10.69 2.00 -0.32
CA GLN A 93 -12.04 2.08 -0.86
C GLN A 93 -12.11 3.05 -2.05
N ASN A 94 -11.41 4.17 -1.96
CA ASN A 94 -11.44 5.22 -3.00
C ASN A 94 -10.04 5.59 -3.52
N LEU A 95 -9.00 4.93 -3.02
CA LEU A 95 -7.59 5.12 -3.39
C LEU A 95 -7.08 6.54 -3.17
N GLN A 96 -7.71 7.29 -2.26
CA GLN A 96 -7.26 8.62 -1.90
C GLN A 96 -6.18 8.55 -0.83
N THR A 97 -5.18 9.42 -0.98
CA THR A 97 -4.22 9.72 0.08
C THR A 97 -4.95 10.38 1.24
N LEU A 98 -4.95 9.71 2.40
CA LEU A 98 -5.49 10.26 3.64
C LEU A 98 -4.52 11.25 4.28
N TRP A 99 -3.24 10.92 4.29
CA TRP A 99 -2.17 11.84 4.70
C TRP A 99 -0.82 11.39 4.16
N THR A 100 0.11 12.35 4.15
CA THR A 100 1.50 12.17 3.78
C THR A 100 2.39 12.79 4.86
N LEU A 101 3.43 12.08 5.26
CA LEU A 101 4.39 12.50 6.27
C LEU A 101 5.80 12.39 5.72
N ASN A 102 6.58 13.47 5.83
CA ASN A 102 8.00 13.45 5.46
C ASN A 102 8.80 12.70 6.53
N VAL A 103 9.39 11.57 6.16
CA VAL A 103 10.25 10.76 7.03
C VAL A 103 11.69 10.84 6.53
N SER A 104 12.66 10.62 7.41
CA SER A 104 14.06 10.48 7.00
C SER A 104 14.44 9.03 7.21
N ARG A 105 14.28 8.21 6.17
CA ARG A 105 14.60 6.79 6.15
C ARG A 105 14.05 5.98 7.33
N ALA A 106 12.98 5.22 7.10
CA ALA A 106 12.45 4.36 8.15
C ALA A 106 13.48 3.29 8.59
N LEU A 107 13.62 3.14 9.91
CA LEU A 107 14.58 2.26 10.58
C LEU A 107 14.00 0.90 10.90
N SER A 108 12.70 0.86 11.18
CA SER A 108 11.96 -0.34 11.55
C SER A 108 10.63 -0.41 10.81
N GLU A 109 10.02 -1.59 10.84
CA GLU A 109 8.64 -1.75 10.40
C GLU A 109 7.69 -0.87 11.23
N PRO A 110 6.64 -0.27 10.63
CA PRO A 110 5.66 0.52 11.36
C PRO A 110 4.96 -0.29 12.45
N LEU A 111 4.88 0.26 13.65
CA LEU A 111 4.18 -0.37 14.76
C LEU A 111 2.79 0.21 14.93
N LEU A 112 1.80 -0.67 15.13
CA LEU A 112 0.41 -0.29 15.41
C LEU A 112 0.12 -0.44 16.89
N GLY A 113 -0.52 0.55 17.48
CA GLY A 113 -0.87 0.50 18.90
C GLY A 113 -1.83 1.61 19.34
N TYR A 114 -2.44 1.43 20.50
CA TYR A 114 -3.31 2.42 21.11
C TYR A 114 -2.50 3.26 22.11
N TYR A 115 -1.94 4.36 21.63
CA TYR A 115 -1.18 5.31 22.47
C TYR A 115 -2.09 6.38 23.11
N LYS A 116 -3.35 6.42 22.69
CA LYS A 116 -4.45 7.19 23.27
C LYS A 116 -5.69 6.28 23.33
N PRO A 117 -6.62 6.52 24.28
CA PRO A 117 -7.88 5.78 24.32
C PRO A 117 -8.59 5.83 22.98
N ASP A 118 -9.02 4.67 22.49
CA ASP A 118 -9.87 4.49 21.30
C ASP A 118 -9.32 5.05 19.98
N VAL A 119 -8.03 5.39 19.93
CA VAL A 119 -7.37 5.90 18.73
C VAL A 119 -6.19 4.99 18.39
N LEU A 120 -6.30 4.28 17.26
CA LEU A 120 -5.18 3.53 16.71
C LEU A 120 -4.12 4.50 16.19
N GLY A 121 -2.94 4.45 16.80
CA GLY A 121 -1.75 5.17 16.35
C GLY A 121 -0.81 4.29 15.54
N ILE A 122 0.00 4.96 14.73
CA ILE A 122 1.06 4.36 13.93
C ILE A 122 2.37 5.00 14.40
N VAL A 123 3.33 4.18 14.83
CA VAL A 123 4.68 4.63 15.17
C VAL A 123 5.62 4.32 14.01
N LEU A 124 6.31 5.36 13.56
CA LEU A 124 7.33 5.29 12.53
C LEU A 124 8.66 5.67 13.16
N GLU A 125 9.59 4.72 13.22
CA GLU A 125 10.97 5.02 13.58
C GLU A 125 11.71 5.45 12.32
N SER A 126 12.29 6.64 12.33
CA SER A 126 13.08 7.16 11.22
C SER A 126 14.45 7.62 11.72
N GLU A 127 15.44 7.62 10.83
CA GLU A 127 16.68 8.34 11.09
C GLU A 127 16.37 9.81 11.40
N ILE A 128 17.20 10.41 12.23
CA ILE A 128 17.18 11.86 12.42
C ILE A 128 17.92 12.43 11.21
N GLY A 129 17.17 12.94 10.24
CA GLY A 129 17.77 13.69 9.13
C GLY A 129 18.52 14.93 9.65
N PRO A 130 19.51 15.45 8.90
CA PRO A 130 20.16 16.71 9.27
C PRO A 130 19.09 17.79 9.47
N ASN A 131 19.16 18.51 10.60
CA ASN A 131 18.22 19.54 11.05
C ASN A 131 16.86 19.12 11.62
N ARG A 132 16.68 17.89 12.13
CA ARG A 132 15.47 17.54 12.90
C ARG A 132 15.79 17.34 14.38
N LYS A 133 15.11 18.07 15.26
CA LYS A 133 15.21 17.84 16.72
C LYS A 133 14.25 16.72 17.13
N LYS A 134 14.72 15.84 18.00
CA LYS A 134 13.89 14.93 18.80
C LYS A 134 13.06 15.79 19.75
N VAL A 135 11.73 15.77 19.61
CA VAL A 135 10.79 16.36 20.59
C VAL A 135 10.39 15.28 21.57
#